data_AF-A0A1N6MZ53-F1
#
_entry.id   AF-A0A1N6MZ53-F1
#
_cell.length_a   1.000
_cell.length_b   1.000
_cell.length_c   1.000
_cell.angle_alpha   90.00
_cell.angle_beta   90.00
_cell.angle_gamma   90.00
#
_symmetry.space_group_name_H-M   'P 1'
#
loop_
_entity.id
_entity.type
_entity.pdbx_description
1 polymer ?
#
loop_
_entity_poly.entity_id
_entity_poly.type
_entity_poly.pdbx_seq_one_letter_code
_entity_poly.pdbx_strand_id
1 'polypeptide(L)'
;MHYAFKPLHSRIHLRRESLIMSDIYNHLVRNNFSAMSTEELKDLRKHSCGAHSGVMAAMSAIGELAFWSAENESYSNEQSRDDLRRIGEALMYLPQIAEALNDTAQHAQFEIHHREGFPQW
;
A
#
# COMPACT_ATOMS: atom_id res chain seq x y z
N MET A 1 -55.95 8.26 -19.56
CA MET A 1 -54.79 7.35 -19.41
C MET A 1 -53.54 8.20 -19.23
N HIS A 2 -53.11 8.39 -17.98
CA HIS A 2 -51.94 9.20 -17.64
C HIS A 2 -50.66 8.37 -17.79
N TYR A 3 -49.79 8.76 -18.72
CA TYR A 3 -48.42 8.23 -18.80
C TYR A 3 -47.57 8.89 -17.71
N ALA A 4 -47.27 8.16 -16.64
CA ALA A 4 -46.31 8.56 -15.63
C ALA A 4 -44.89 8.18 -16.07
N PHE A 5 -44.12 9.17 -16.52
CA PHE A 5 -42.69 9.07 -16.74
C PHE A 5 -42.00 9.00 -15.36
N LYS A 6 -41.56 7.82 -14.93
CA LYS A 6 -40.77 7.66 -13.71
C LYS A 6 -39.34 8.17 -13.98
N PRO A 7 -38.79 9.13 -13.21
CA PRO A 7 -37.44 9.59 -13.40
C PRO A 7 -36.42 8.56 -12.89
N LEU A 8 -35.38 8.37 -13.72
CA LEU A 8 -34.06 7.81 -13.45
C LEU A 8 -33.78 7.49 -11.97
N HIS A 9 -33.61 6.21 -11.65
CA HIS A 9 -32.90 5.77 -10.43
C HIS A 9 -31.40 6.10 -10.56
N SER A 10 -31.09 7.39 -10.49
CA SER A 10 -29.78 7.94 -10.24
C SER A 10 -29.39 7.69 -8.78
N ARG A 11 -28.95 6.47 -8.43
CA ARG A 11 -28.43 6.18 -7.09
C ARG A 11 -27.69 4.84 -6.91
N ILE A 12 -27.12 4.24 -7.97
CA ILE A 12 -26.46 2.91 -7.86
C ILE A 12 -24.92 2.92 -7.94
N HIS A 13 -24.22 4.03 -8.27
CA HIS A 13 -22.75 3.94 -8.47
C HIS A 13 -21.85 4.90 -7.69
N LEU A 14 -22.37 5.85 -6.90
CA LEU A 14 -21.53 6.90 -6.30
C LEU A 14 -21.44 6.88 -4.76
N ARG A 15 -21.80 5.77 -4.11
CA ARG A 15 -21.83 5.71 -2.63
C ARG A 15 -21.37 4.40 -1.99
N ARG A 16 -20.79 3.50 -2.78
CA ARG A 16 -20.06 2.33 -2.25
C ARG A 16 -18.54 2.48 -2.33
N GLU A 17 -18.05 3.39 -3.17
CA GLU A 17 -16.63 3.72 -3.33
C GLU A 17 -16.12 4.71 -2.27
N SER A 18 -17.01 5.43 -1.57
CA SER A 18 -16.62 6.44 -0.57
C SER A 18 -16.36 5.88 0.84
N LEU A 19 -16.40 4.56 1.04
CA LEU A 19 -16.45 3.93 2.37
C LEU A 19 -15.53 2.72 2.53
N ILE A 20 -14.81 2.29 1.49
CA ILE A 20 -13.72 1.33 1.67
C ILE A 20 -12.47 2.15 1.96
N MET A 21 -12.18 2.28 3.26
CA MET A 21 -10.97 2.82 3.84
C MET A 21 -10.85 4.35 3.83
N SER A 22 -10.84 4.93 5.02
CA SER A 22 -9.69 5.79 5.33
C SER A 22 -8.46 5.02 4.85
N ASP A 23 -7.95 5.42 3.67
CA ASP A 23 -6.93 4.68 2.91
C ASP A 23 -5.91 4.10 3.90
N ILE A 24 -5.59 2.80 3.80
CA ILE A 24 -4.62 2.18 4.72
C ILE A 24 -3.32 2.98 4.74
N TYR A 25 -3.01 3.63 3.62
CA TYR A 25 -1.99 4.67 3.52
C TYR A 25 -2.14 5.77 4.59
N ASN A 26 -3.29 6.44 4.66
CA ASN A 26 -3.57 7.53 5.61
C ASN A 26 -3.45 7.10 7.07
N HIS A 27 -3.70 5.82 7.36
CA HIS A 27 -3.52 5.25 8.70
C HIS A 27 -2.06 4.95 9.06
N LEU A 28 -1.24 4.65 8.06
CA LEU A 28 0.15 4.24 8.25
C LEU A 28 1.14 5.39 8.09
N VAL A 29 0.82 6.37 7.24
CA VAL A 29 1.69 7.51 6.97
C VAL A 29 1.84 8.37 8.22
N ARG A 30 3.09 8.66 8.59
CA ARG A 30 3.39 9.57 9.71
C ARG A 30 3.23 11.01 9.24
N ASN A 31 2.67 11.87 10.10
CA ASN A 31 2.32 13.25 9.71
C ASN A 31 2.94 14.36 10.60
N ASN A 32 3.66 14.01 11.68
CA ASN A 32 4.18 15.00 12.64
C ASN A 32 5.69 14.85 12.89
N PHE A 33 6.48 15.14 11.87
CA PHE A 33 7.95 14.99 11.89
C PHE A 33 8.65 16.12 12.65
N SER A 34 8.10 17.34 12.62
CA SER A 34 8.68 18.51 13.30
C SER A 34 8.72 18.36 14.82
N ALA A 35 7.79 17.58 15.41
CA ALA A 35 7.75 17.30 16.84
C ALA A 35 8.73 16.21 17.31
N MET A 36 9.37 15.47 16.38
CA MET A 36 10.33 14.42 16.71
C MET A 36 11.74 14.99 16.81
N SER A 37 12.60 14.42 17.65
CA SER A 37 14.03 14.72 17.66
C SER A 37 14.73 14.20 16.40
N THR A 38 15.92 14.72 16.09
CA THR A 38 16.67 14.32 14.89
C THR A 38 17.08 12.85 14.92
N GLU A 39 17.42 12.29 16.08
CA GLU A 39 17.75 10.86 16.21
C GLU A 39 16.51 9.98 16.02
N GLU A 40 15.35 10.37 16.56
CA GLU A 40 14.09 9.65 16.29
C GLU A 40 13.72 9.68 14.80
N LEU A 41 14.02 10.77 14.09
CA LEU A 41 13.82 10.83 12.64
C LEU A 41 14.77 9.90 11.88
N LYS A 42 16.04 9.80 12.30
CA LYS A 42 17.02 8.89 11.69
C LYS A 42 16.59 7.43 11.87
N ASP A 43 16.13 7.07 13.06
CA ASP A 43 15.61 5.73 13.35
C ASP A 43 14.32 5.45 12.58
N LEU A 44 13.36 6.38 12.58
CA LEU A 44 12.12 6.26 11.80
C LEU A 44 12.43 6.04 10.32
N ARG A 45 13.31 6.86 9.74
CA ARG A 45 13.72 6.73 8.34
C ARG A 45 14.34 5.35 8.07
N LYS A 46 15.31 4.94 8.89
CA LYS A 46 15.99 3.64 8.75
C LYS A 46 15.01 2.48 8.76
N HIS A 47 14.10 2.45 9.73
CA HIS A 47 13.12 1.37 9.85
C HIS A 47 12.08 1.41 8.72
N SER A 48 11.63 2.61 8.31
CA SER A 48 10.67 2.76 7.21
C SER A 48 11.28 2.32 5.88
N CYS A 49 12.53 2.69 5.58
CA CYS A 49 13.25 2.19 4.41
C CYS A 49 13.40 0.67 4.44
N GLY A 50 13.83 0.11 5.57
CA GLY A 50 14.01 -1.35 5.70
C GLY A 50 12.70 -2.12 5.51
N ALA A 51 11.61 -1.63 6.12
CA ALA A 51 10.29 -2.22 5.95
C ALA A 51 9.78 -2.10 4.51
N HIS A 52 9.94 -0.94 3.87
CA HIS A 52 9.59 -0.75 2.46
C HIS A 52 10.34 -1.75 1.57
N SER A 53 11.66 -1.87 1.71
CA SER A 53 12.45 -2.86 0.97
C SER A 53 11.98 -4.29 1.22
N GLY A 54 11.63 -4.63 2.45
CA GLY A 54 11.07 -5.94 2.80
C GLY A 54 9.73 -6.23 2.12
N VAL A 55 8.82 -5.25 2.10
CA VAL A 55 7.52 -5.36 1.41
C VAL A 55 7.72 -5.54 -0.09
N MET A 56 8.58 -4.73 -0.70
CA MET A 56 8.87 -4.83 -2.14
C MET A 56 9.49 -6.20 -2.49
N ALA A 57 10.42 -6.70 -1.67
CA ALA A 57 11.00 -8.04 -1.86
C ALA A 57 9.94 -9.14 -1.74
N ALA A 58 9.01 -9.03 -0.78
CA ALA A 58 7.91 -9.97 -0.64
C ALA A 58 6.97 -9.95 -1.86
N MET A 59 6.63 -8.78 -2.38
CA MET A 59 5.82 -8.64 -3.59
C MET A 59 6.51 -9.26 -4.82
N SER A 60 7.82 -9.06 -4.98
CA SER A 60 8.60 -9.73 -6.03
C SER A 60 8.58 -11.25 -5.89
N ALA A 61 8.81 -11.77 -4.67
CA ALA A 61 8.77 -13.21 -4.41
C ALA A 61 7.38 -13.82 -4.67
N ILE A 62 6.30 -13.11 -4.33
CA ILE A 62 4.92 -13.51 -4.66
C ILE A 62 4.74 -13.62 -6.17
N GLY A 63 5.24 -12.65 -6.94
CA GLY A 63 5.18 -12.68 -8.41
C GLY A 63 5.95 -13.85 -9.00
N GLU A 64 7.15 -14.12 -8.48
CA GLU A 64 7.97 -15.27 -8.90
C GLU A 64 7.27 -16.60 -8.57
N LEU A 65 6.72 -16.75 -7.37
CA LEU A 65 5.99 -17.94 -6.96
C LEU A 65 4.75 -18.17 -7.83
N ALA A 66 3.98 -17.11 -8.10
CA ALA A 66 2.83 -17.20 -8.98
C ALA A 66 3.22 -17.65 -10.39
N PHE A 67 4.31 -17.10 -10.94
CA PHE A 67 4.84 -17.48 -12.25
C PHE A 67 5.28 -18.95 -12.29
N TRP A 68 6.14 -19.38 -11.38
CA TRP A 68 6.69 -20.74 -11.38
C TRP A 68 5.67 -21.81 -10.98
N SER A 69 4.67 -21.46 -10.16
CA SER A 69 3.60 -22.40 -9.78
C SER A 69 2.76 -22.86 -10.97
N ALA A 70 2.66 -22.05 -12.02
CA ALA A 70 1.90 -22.39 -13.23
C ALA A 70 2.53 -23.55 -14.03
N GLU A 71 3.84 -23.78 -13.87
CA GLU A 71 4.60 -24.84 -14.54
C GLU A 71 4.60 -26.16 -13.73
N ASN A 72 3.95 -26.20 -12.56
CA ASN A 72 3.95 -27.39 -11.71
C ASN A 72 2.76 -28.30 -12.03
N GLU A 73 3.01 -29.43 -12.68
CA GLU A 73 1.98 -30.42 -13.04
C GLU A 73 1.24 -31.03 -11.83
N SER A 74 1.86 -31.03 -10.65
CA SER A 74 1.24 -31.50 -9.40
C SER A 74 0.44 -30.40 -8.68
N TYR A 75 0.43 -29.17 -9.21
CA TYR A 75 -0.30 -28.05 -8.65
C TYR A 75 -1.74 -28.05 -9.14
N SER A 76 -2.65 -28.51 -8.28
CA SER A 76 -4.06 -28.66 -8.65
C SER A 76 -4.75 -27.31 -8.90
N ASN A 77 -5.78 -27.32 -9.77
CA ASN A 77 -6.61 -26.14 -10.04
C ASN A 77 -7.26 -25.56 -8.77
N GLU A 78 -7.64 -26.40 -7.81
CA GLU A 78 -8.23 -25.96 -6.54
C GLU A 78 -7.20 -25.22 -5.68
N GLN A 79 -6.00 -25.79 -5.54
CA GLN A 79 -4.91 -25.15 -4.81
C GLN A 79 -4.50 -23.82 -5.45
N SER A 80 -4.39 -23.79 -6.79
CA SER A 80 -4.10 -22.58 -7.56
C SER A 80 -5.12 -21.47 -7.31
N ARG A 81 -6.42 -21.79 -7.35
CA ARG A 81 -7.49 -20.81 -7.08
C ARG A 81 -7.39 -20.25 -5.66
N ASP A 82 -7.15 -21.11 -4.67
CA ASP A 82 -7.08 -20.70 -3.27
C ASP A 82 -5.86 -19.82 -2.98
N ASP A 83 -4.71 -20.14 -3.57
CA ASP A 83 -3.50 -19.34 -3.42
C ASP A 83 -3.57 -18.02 -4.19
N LEU A 84 -4.11 -18.02 -5.42
CA LEU A 84 -4.37 -16.78 -6.16
C LEU A 84 -5.30 -15.83 -5.39
N ARG A 85 -6.31 -16.36 -4.69
CA ARG A 85 -7.16 -15.55 -3.82
C ARG A 85 -6.35 -14.91 -2.68
N ARG A 86 -5.51 -15.68 -1.98
CA ARG A 86 -4.65 -15.16 -0.89
C ARG A 86 -3.64 -14.14 -1.39
N ILE A 87 -3.03 -14.39 -2.55
CA ILE A 87 -2.12 -13.46 -3.23
C ILE A 87 -2.87 -12.18 -3.60
N GLY A 88 -4.05 -12.29 -4.18
CA GLY A 88 -4.91 -11.15 -4.51
C GLY A 88 -5.24 -10.32 -3.27
N GLU A 89 -5.65 -10.97 -2.18
CA GLU A 89 -5.92 -10.33 -0.88
C GLU A 89 -4.68 -9.57 -0.37
N ALA A 90 -3.47 -10.14 -0.45
CA ALA A 90 -2.25 -9.46 -0.07
C ALA A 90 -1.97 -8.22 -0.96
N LEU A 91 -2.10 -8.38 -2.28
CA LEU A 91 -1.85 -7.32 -3.26
C LEU A 91 -2.87 -6.17 -3.20
N MET A 92 -4.03 -6.36 -2.56
CA MET A 92 -4.96 -5.26 -2.27
C MET A 92 -4.39 -4.25 -1.26
N TYR A 93 -3.47 -4.67 -0.37
CA TYR A 93 -2.97 -3.82 0.73
C TYR A 93 -1.47 -3.50 0.62
N LEU A 94 -0.64 -4.48 0.22
CA LEU A 94 0.83 -4.34 0.21
C LEU A 94 1.34 -3.10 -0.56
N PRO A 95 0.79 -2.73 -1.73
CA PRO A 95 1.24 -1.53 -2.44
C PRO A 95 1.04 -0.23 -1.65
N GLN A 96 -0.13 -0.03 -1.04
CA GLN A 96 -0.44 1.15 -0.22
C GLN A 96 0.42 1.19 1.07
N ILE A 97 0.70 0.01 1.65
CA ILE A 97 1.63 -0.11 2.79
C ILE A 97 3.05 0.30 2.38
N ALA A 98 3.53 -0.18 1.23
CA ALA A 98 4.84 0.18 0.69
C ALA A 98 4.95 1.69 0.45
N GLU A 99 3.91 2.29 -0.15
CA GLU A 99 3.83 3.73 -0.40
C GLU A 99 3.91 4.54 0.90
N ALA A 100 3.12 4.19 1.92
CA ALA A 100 3.15 4.89 3.20
C ALA A 100 4.51 4.80 3.92
N LEU A 101 5.18 3.65 3.83
CA LEU A 101 6.52 3.45 4.38
C LEU A 101 7.57 4.29 3.63
N ASN A 102 7.49 4.31 2.30
CA ASN A 102 8.38 5.10 1.47
C ASN A 102 8.20 6.61 1.76
N ASP A 103 6.97 7.10 1.78
CA ASP A 103 6.67 8.51 2.02
C ASP A 103 7.09 8.94 3.43
N THR A 104 6.85 8.08 4.43
CA THR A 104 7.33 8.31 5.79
C THR A 104 8.85 8.43 5.84
N ALA A 105 9.57 7.58 5.10
CA ALA A 105 11.03 7.66 5.02
C ALA A 105 11.51 8.93 4.31
N GLN A 106 10.87 9.32 3.20
CA GLN A 106 11.20 10.52 2.44
C GLN A 106 10.95 11.80 3.25
N HIS A 107 9.82 11.90 3.94
CA HIS A 107 9.52 13.04 4.80
C HIS A 107 10.46 13.12 6.00
N ALA A 108 10.80 12.00 6.63
CA ALA A 108 11.81 11.97 7.69
C ALA A 108 13.18 12.44 7.18
N GLN A 109 13.59 11.99 5.99
CA GLN A 109 14.84 12.42 5.36
C GLN A 109 14.85 13.92 5.04
N PHE A 110 13.74 14.46 4.54
CA PHE A 110 13.58 15.87 4.26
C PHE A 110 13.75 16.71 5.54
N GLU A 111 13.08 16.32 6.63
CA GLU A 111 13.18 17.03 7.91
C GLU A 111 14.59 16.94 8.52
N ILE A 112 15.29 15.80 8.36
CA ILE A 112 16.70 15.68 8.75
C ILE A 112 17.57 16.68 7.98
N HIS A 113 17.43 16.75 6.65
CA HIS A 113 18.19 17.71 5.83
C HIS A 113 17.87 19.15 6.18
N HIS A 114 16.61 19.45 6.50
CA HIS A 114 16.20 20.78 6.95
C HIS A 114 16.93 21.20 8.24
N ARG A 115 17.23 20.24 9.14
CA ARG A 115 17.89 20.50 10.43
C ARG A 115 19.42 20.48 10.35
N GLU A 116 19.98 19.50 9.65
CA GLU A 116 21.43 19.24 9.61
C GLU A 116 22.10 19.85 8.37
N GLY A 117 21.32 20.35 7.41
CA GLY A 117 21.77 20.76 6.10
C GLY A 117 21.82 19.59 5.10
N PHE A 118 21.99 19.93 3.82
CA PHE A 118 22.20 18.91 2.78
C PHE A 118 23.62 18.35 2.85
N PRO A 119 23.81 17.05 2.57
CA PRO A 119 25.14 16.47 2.45
C PRO A 119 25.95 17.23 1.40
N GLN A 120 27.13 17.73 1.79
CA GLN A 120 28.11 18.31 0.88
C GLN A 120 28.92 17.13 0.31
N TRP A 121 28.81 16.89 -0.99
CA TRP A 121 29.59 15.87 -1.71
C TRP A 121 30.92 16.45 -2.20
#